data_AF-A0A9W4K7W1-F1
#
_entry.id   AF-A0A9W4K7W1-F1
#
_cell.length_a   1.000
_cell.length_b   1.000
_cell.length_c   1.000
_cell.angle_alpha   90.00
_cell.angle_beta   90.00
_cell.angle_gamma   90.00
#
_symmetry.space_group_name_H-M   'P 1'
#
loop_
_entity.id
_entity.type
_entity.pdbx_description
1 polymer ?
#
loop_
_entity_poly.entity_id
_entity_poly.type
_entity_poly.pdbx_seq_one_letter_code
_entity_poly.pdbx_strand_id
1 'polypeptide(L)'
;MTNDSCPLRCLPPWRTSPGGLELSGQLYWFYVYRRFYFLHLQLAMRRFYLGDQAGISTEALSYTQVRIYPEESSCPEITSLFSTDAQICSETPGLCLRMQNVMFVHGSRSELLLYRNGNESAGKPPQVMFICAHVGYLQKAELLNTVVFAYLDGEEYPCSTYTCNQCNTDSRIEVCEYGSHLALVLTTWINLGPGLTPDDPRWKIHSCENRGVTLDPNDRTDSPRVSFENASPRLLGALLSRNLSYLKDQQYRKVMRPLSQHFQGQGLWYLPSLPSENILEEITCPCPEDLLSRAGCWSLLLWLLPSSTPRLPSRRRLPETFT
;
A
#
# COMPACT_ATOMS: atom_id res chain seq x y z
N MET A 1 -41.09 15.38 -1.31
CA MET A 1 -40.04 15.20 -2.32
C MET A 1 -38.92 16.15 -1.98
N THR A 2 -38.02 15.72 -1.10
CA THR A 2 -36.90 16.51 -0.59
C THR A 2 -35.72 16.39 -1.55
N ASN A 3 -35.09 17.54 -1.78
CA ASN A 3 -33.99 17.77 -2.71
C ASN A 3 -32.79 16.89 -2.34
N ASP A 4 -32.48 15.88 -3.16
CA ASP A 4 -31.30 15.03 -3.06
C ASP A 4 -30.04 15.85 -3.39
N SER A 5 -29.47 16.49 -2.37
CA SER A 5 -28.16 17.10 -2.47
C SER A 5 -27.12 16.00 -2.64
N CYS A 6 -26.54 15.88 -3.85
CA CYS A 6 -25.40 15.01 -4.10
C CYS A 6 -24.32 15.26 -3.03
N PRO A 7 -23.95 14.25 -2.21
CA PRO A 7 -23.00 14.44 -1.12
C PRO A 7 -21.60 14.79 -1.60
N LEU A 8 -21.31 14.56 -2.89
CA LEU A 8 -20.05 14.91 -3.53
C LEU A 8 -20.25 16.19 -4.34
N ARG A 9 -19.96 17.35 -3.71
CA ARG A 9 -19.82 18.60 -4.47
C ARG A 9 -18.83 18.39 -5.61
N CYS A 10 -19.16 18.90 -6.79
CA CYS A 10 -18.27 18.92 -7.95
C CYS A 10 -16.87 19.34 -7.48
N LEU A 11 -15.86 18.54 -7.83
CA LEU A 11 -14.48 18.72 -7.37
C LEU A 11 -14.09 20.20 -7.48
N PRO A 12 -13.73 20.88 -6.38
CA PRO A 12 -13.24 22.25 -6.49
C PRO A 12 -12.04 22.26 -7.44
N PRO A 13 -11.87 23.31 -8.27
CA PRO A 13 -10.71 23.44 -9.14
C PRO A 13 -9.44 23.32 -8.29
N TRP A 14 -8.70 22.25 -8.53
CA TRP A 14 -7.55 21.85 -7.73
C TRP A 14 -6.48 22.94 -7.74
N ARG A 15 -6.20 23.52 -6.56
CA ARG A 15 -4.89 24.14 -6.32
C ARG A 15 -3.92 23.02 -5.97
N THR A 16 -2.81 22.97 -6.69
CA THR A 16 -1.69 22.07 -6.43
C THR A 16 -1.11 22.32 -5.03
N SER A 17 -1.54 21.52 -4.05
CA SER A 17 -0.92 21.40 -2.73
C SER A 17 -0.56 19.93 -2.48
N PRO A 18 0.64 19.59 -1.95
CA PRO A 18 1.32 18.32 -2.18
C PRO A 18 1.10 17.25 -1.10
N GLY A 19 -0.11 17.09 -0.56
CA GLY A 19 -0.38 16.11 0.50
C GLY A 19 -0.68 14.71 -0.06
N GLY A 20 0.36 13.94 -0.41
CA GLY A 20 0.20 12.50 -0.64
C GLY A 20 0.19 11.72 0.67
N LEU A 21 -0.62 10.67 0.77
CA LEU A 21 -0.36 9.62 1.75
C LEU A 21 0.81 8.83 1.18
N GLU A 22 2.01 9.29 1.49
CA GLU A 22 3.13 8.37 1.47
C GLU A 22 2.87 7.39 2.61
N LEU A 23 2.88 6.09 2.32
CA LEU A 23 3.03 5.08 3.37
C LEU A 23 4.50 5.12 3.88
N SER A 24 4.99 6.31 4.24
CA SER A 24 6.35 6.58 4.70
C SER A 24 6.29 7.17 6.12
N GLY A 25 6.69 6.37 7.10
CA GLY A 25 7.15 6.92 8.37
C GLY A 25 8.36 7.81 8.08
N GLN A 26 8.40 9.01 8.65
CA GLN A 26 9.57 9.90 8.50
C GLN A 26 10.85 9.17 8.92
N LEU A 27 11.87 9.37 8.08
CA LEU A 27 13.29 9.08 8.27
C LEU A 27 13.62 7.58 8.31
N TYR A 28 14.15 7.12 7.17
CA TYR A 28 14.82 5.84 6.90
C TYR A 28 13.92 4.70 6.34
N TRP A 29 13.85 4.65 5.00
CA TRP A 29 13.91 3.47 4.11
C TRP A 29 12.65 2.64 3.74
N PHE A 30 11.42 3.13 3.90
CA PHE A 30 10.25 2.53 3.20
C PHE A 30 9.71 3.44 2.11
N TYR A 31 10.27 3.29 0.92
CA TYR A 31 9.53 3.58 -0.31
C TYR A 31 8.68 2.34 -0.62
N VAL A 32 7.49 2.24 -0.01
CA VAL A 32 6.41 1.54 -0.71
C VAL A 32 6.17 2.39 -1.96
N TYR A 33 6.58 1.91 -3.13
CA TYR A 33 6.58 2.68 -4.37
C TYR A 33 5.17 3.02 -4.88
N ARG A 34 4.15 2.64 -4.12
CA ARG A 34 2.78 3.05 -4.32
C ARG A 34 2.38 4.10 -3.28
N ARG A 35 2.43 5.36 -3.71
CA ARG A 35 1.82 6.46 -2.98
C ARG A 35 0.30 6.36 -3.10
N PHE A 36 -0.39 6.42 -1.98
CA PHE A 36 -1.83 6.41 -1.95
C PHE A 36 -2.30 7.86 -1.74
N TYR A 37 -2.93 8.50 -2.71
CA TYR A 37 -3.38 9.88 -2.56
C TYR A 37 -4.84 9.95 -2.11
N PHE A 38 -5.26 11.08 -1.54
CA PHE A 38 -6.67 11.29 -1.20
C PHE A 38 -7.56 11.13 -2.44
N LEU A 39 -7.03 11.48 -3.61
CA LEU A 39 -7.70 11.25 -4.90
C LEU A 39 -8.06 9.78 -5.13
N HIS A 40 -7.21 8.82 -4.74
CA HIS A 40 -7.53 7.39 -4.89
C HIS A 40 -8.70 6.99 -4.00
N LEU A 41 -8.70 7.46 -2.75
CA LEU A 41 -9.81 7.29 -1.82
C LEU A 41 -11.10 7.90 -2.41
N GLN A 42 -11.03 9.15 -2.85
CA GLN A 42 -12.16 9.88 -3.38
C GLN A 42 -12.73 9.22 -4.64
N LEU A 43 -11.89 8.76 -5.57
CA LEU A 43 -12.35 8.07 -6.79
C LEU A 43 -13.01 6.74 -6.47
N ALA A 44 -12.47 5.96 -5.53
CA ALA A 44 -13.10 4.69 -5.13
C ALA A 44 -14.44 4.92 -4.42
N MET A 45 -14.50 5.87 -3.50
CA MET A 45 -15.74 6.21 -2.79
C MET A 45 -16.77 6.85 -3.72
N ARG A 46 -16.34 7.64 -4.72
CA ARG A 46 -17.25 8.21 -5.72
C ARG A 46 -17.92 7.12 -6.57
N ARG A 47 -17.18 6.06 -6.95
CA ARG A 47 -17.79 4.90 -7.60
C ARG A 47 -18.84 4.24 -6.71
N PHE A 48 -18.57 4.10 -5.42
CA PHE A 48 -19.53 3.54 -4.47
C PHE A 48 -20.81 4.40 -4.34
N TYR A 49 -20.68 5.72 -4.24
CA TYR A 49 -21.83 6.61 -4.07
C TYR A 49 -22.65 6.85 -5.34
N LEU A 50 -21.99 6.88 -6.52
CA LEU A 50 -22.62 7.33 -7.78
C LEU A 50 -22.69 6.24 -8.85
N GLY A 51 -22.19 5.03 -8.56
CA GLY A 51 -22.18 3.90 -9.47
C GLY A 51 -20.88 3.76 -10.29
N ASP A 52 -20.82 2.68 -11.07
CA ASP A 52 -19.59 2.17 -11.68
C ASP A 52 -18.85 3.14 -12.62
N GLN A 53 -19.57 4.07 -13.24
CA GLN A 53 -19.02 5.05 -14.19
C GLN A 53 -18.35 6.26 -13.50
N ALA A 54 -18.53 6.41 -12.20
CA ALA A 54 -18.15 7.63 -11.49
C ALA A 54 -16.77 7.57 -10.81
N GLY A 55 -16.01 6.49 -10.99
CA GLY A 55 -14.72 6.33 -10.33
C GLY A 55 -14.03 5.00 -10.61
N ILE A 56 -13.08 4.65 -9.75
CA ILE A 56 -12.27 3.42 -9.89
C ILE A 56 -12.79 2.33 -8.96
N SER A 57 -12.61 1.06 -9.35
CA SER A 57 -12.95 -0.06 -8.50
C SER A 57 -11.92 -0.25 -7.37
N THR A 58 -12.28 -1.00 -6.33
CA THR A 58 -11.36 -1.34 -5.25
C THR A 58 -10.25 -2.30 -5.73
N GLU A 59 -10.49 -3.09 -6.79
CA GLU A 59 -9.46 -3.91 -7.43
C GLU A 59 -8.40 -3.07 -8.13
N ALA A 60 -8.76 -1.93 -8.73
CA ALA A 60 -7.80 -0.97 -9.26
C ALA A 60 -6.90 -0.38 -8.16
N LEU A 61 -7.34 -0.48 -6.90
CA LEU A 61 -6.55 -0.14 -5.74
C LEU A 61 -5.68 -1.30 -5.21
N SER A 62 -5.65 -2.46 -5.86
CA SER A 62 -4.78 -3.55 -5.46
C SER A 62 -3.36 -3.35 -5.97
N TYR A 63 -2.36 -3.81 -5.21
CA TYR A 63 -0.96 -3.70 -5.59
C TYR A 63 -0.13 -4.78 -4.92
N THR A 64 0.94 -5.21 -5.58
CA THR A 64 1.89 -6.17 -5.02
C THR A 64 3.28 -5.85 -5.53
N GLN A 65 4.25 -5.78 -4.64
CA GLN A 65 5.65 -5.60 -4.96
C GLN A 65 6.52 -6.57 -4.18
N VAL A 66 7.65 -6.93 -4.77
CA VAL A 66 8.72 -7.70 -4.14
C VAL A 66 9.98 -6.88 -4.17
N ARG A 67 10.68 -6.82 -3.03
CA ARG A 67 11.97 -6.15 -2.89
C ARG A 67 12.99 -7.12 -2.31
N ILE A 68 14.17 -7.16 -2.92
CA ILE A 68 15.31 -7.88 -2.40
C ILE A 68 16.23 -6.89 -1.70
N TYR A 69 16.61 -7.20 -0.48
CA TYR A 69 17.64 -6.48 0.25
C TYR A 69 18.96 -7.24 0.04
N PRO A 70 19.96 -6.63 -0.62
CA PRO A 70 21.21 -7.31 -0.93
C PRO A 70 21.91 -7.74 0.36
N GLU A 71 22.62 -8.86 0.25
CA GLU A 71 23.50 -9.38 1.29
C GLU A 71 24.56 -8.33 1.62
N GLU A 72 24.40 -7.63 2.75
CA GLU A 72 25.53 -6.94 3.38
C GLU A 72 26.40 -7.99 4.07
N SER A 73 27.70 -7.73 4.22
CA SER A 73 28.73 -8.68 4.68
C SER A 73 28.49 -9.38 6.03
N SER A 74 27.36 -9.13 6.70
CA SER A 74 26.93 -9.76 7.95
C SER A 74 25.47 -10.29 7.95
N CYS A 75 24.69 -10.16 6.87
CA CYS A 75 23.27 -10.56 6.85
C CYS A 75 22.89 -11.18 5.50
N PRO A 76 22.28 -12.38 5.49
CA PRO A 76 21.87 -13.04 4.25
C PRO A 76 20.79 -12.24 3.52
N GLU A 77 20.64 -12.53 2.22
CA GLU A 77 19.62 -11.93 1.36
C GLU A 77 18.20 -12.12 1.95
N ILE A 78 17.51 -11.01 2.18
CA ILE A 78 16.12 -11.00 2.65
C ILE A 78 15.23 -10.57 1.49
N THR A 79 14.20 -11.37 1.22
CA THR A 79 13.17 -10.99 0.26
C THR A 79 11.95 -10.48 1.01
N SER A 80 11.52 -9.26 0.72
CA SER A 80 10.27 -8.70 1.22
C SER A 80 9.21 -8.68 0.13
N LEU A 81 7.97 -8.99 0.50
CA LEU A 81 6.80 -8.71 -0.31
C LEU A 81 5.88 -7.74 0.43
N PHE A 82 5.37 -6.76 -0.29
CA PHE A 82 4.29 -5.90 0.16
C PHE A 82 3.10 -6.04 -0.79
N SER A 83 1.91 -6.19 -0.24
CA SER A 83 0.67 -6.21 -1.00
C SER A 83 -0.41 -5.37 -0.33
N THR A 84 -1.30 -4.80 -1.14
CA THR A 84 -2.49 -4.10 -0.67
C THR A 84 -3.71 -4.60 -1.41
N ASP A 85 -4.80 -4.81 -0.68
CA ASP A 85 -6.15 -4.95 -1.19
C ASP A 85 -7.02 -3.84 -0.56
N ALA A 86 -8.09 -3.43 -1.25
CA ALA A 86 -9.03 -2.42 -0.76
C ALA A 86 -10.46 -3.00 -0.76
N GLN A 87 -11.28 -2.55 0.20
CA GLN A 87 -12.71 -2.84 0.24
C GLN A 87 -13.48 -1.65 0.79
N ILE A 88 -14.76 -1.54 0.42
CA ILE A 88 -15.65 -0.50 0.95
C ILE A 88 -16.61 -1.16 1.92
N CYS A 89 -16.68 -0.61 3.14
CA CYS A 89 -17.60 -1.09 4.17
C CYS A 89 -18.92 -0.32 4.04
N SER A 90 -20.03 -1.02 3.80
CA SER A 90 -21.31 -0.37 3.50
C SER A 90 -22.06 0.14 4.74
N GLU A 91 -21.90 -0.53 5.89
CA GLU A 91 -22.58 -0.17 7.15
C GLU A 91 -22.08 1.18 7.69
N THR A 92 -20.76 1.36 7.69
CA THR A 92 -20.09 2.62 7.99
C THR A 92 -19.25 3.03 6.78
N PRO A 93 -19.85 3.76 5.80
CA PRO A 93 -19.23 4.07 4.52
C PRO A 93 -17.79 4.55 4.66
N GLY A 94 -16.87 3.71 4.22
CA GLY A 94 -15.45 4.01 4.27
C GLY A 94 -14.63 3.02 3.48
N LEU A 95 -13.54 3.52 2.90
CA LEU A 95 -12.58 2.67 2.21
C LEU A 95 -11.61 2.08 3.23
N CYS A 96 -11.70 0.78 3.41
CA CYS A 96 -10.77 0.01 4.23
C CYS A 96 -9.66 -0.58 3.36
N LEU A 97 -8.42 -0.47 3.81
CA LEU A 97 -7.27 -1.11 3.18
C LEU A 97 -6.80 -2.27 4.04
N ARG A 98 -6.48 -3.40 3.40
CA ARG A 98 -5.71 -4.49 3.98
C ARG A 98 -4.34 -4.51 3.33
N MET A 99 -3.30 -4.33 4.14
CA MET A 99 -1.91 -4.37 3.70
C MET A 99 -1.23 -5.60 4.30
N GLN A 100 -0.46 -6.32 3.52
CA GLN A 100 0.33 -7.44 4.00
C GLN A 100 1.80 -7.26 3.63
N ASN A 101 2.65 -7.22 4.65
CA ASN A 101 4.10 -7.28 4.54
C ASN A 101 4.56 -8.68 4.89
N VAL A 102 5.37 -9.27 4.02
CA VAL A 102 6.01 -10.57 4.24
C VAL A 102 7.51 -10.33 4.21
N MET A 103 8.20 -10.75 5.27
CA MET A 103 9.65 -10.88 5.28
C MET A 103 9.97 -12.36 5.18
N PHE A 104 10.62 -12.71 4.08
CA PHE A 104 10.92 -14.08 3.71
C PHE A 104 12.41 -14.33 3.87
N VAL A 105 12.73 -15.31 4.70
CA VAL A 105 14.09 -15.73 5.02
C VAL A 105 14.34 -17.06 4.36
N HIS A 106 15.36 -17.10 3.51
CA HIS A 106 15.81 -18.32 2.88
C HIS A 106 16.52 -19.22 3.91
N GLY A 107 16.05 -20.46 3.99
CA GLY A 107 16.49 -21.45 4.98
C GLY A 107 15.79 -21.30 6.35
N SER A 108 16.00 -22.27 7.22
CA SER A 108 15.45 -22.31 8.58
C SER A 108 16.23 -21.41 9.57
N ARG A 109 16.61 -20.21 9.13
CA ARG A 109 17.40 -19.26 9.91
C ARG A 109 16.50 -18.30 10.71
N SER A 110 15.79 -18.86 11.69
CA SER A 110 14.81 -18.13 12.51
C SER A 110 15.42 -16.94 13.28
N GLU A 111 16.72 -16.96 13.54
CA GLU A 111 17.43 -15.88 14.23
C GLU A 111 17.41 -14.55 13.46
N LEU A 112 17.10 -14.58 12.16
CA LEU A 112 17.00 -13.41 11.29
C LEU A 112 15.63 -12.74 11.33
N LEU A 113 14.62 -13.42 11.88
CA LEU A 113 13.30 -12.85 12.12
C LEU A 113 13.27 -12.00 13.39
N LEU A 114 14.23 -12.22 14.30
CA LEU A 114 14.32 -11.48 15.55
C LEU A 114 14.74 -10.04 15.32
N TYR A 115 14.05 -9.14 16.01
CA TYR A 115 14.49 -7.78 16.15
C TYR A 115 15.66 -7.66 17.12
N ARG A 116 16.76 -7.08 16.66
CA ARG A 116 17.88 -6.69 17.52
C ARG A 116 17.94 -5.17 17.66
N ASN A 117 17.93 -4.68 18.89
CA ASN A 117 18.19 -3.27 19.17
C ASN A 117 19.71 -3.03 18.99
N GLY A 118 20.10 -2.21 18.01
CA GLY A 118 21.52 -2.06 17.65
C GLY A 118 22.03 -0.64 17.81
N ASN A 119 22.87 -0.42 18.83
CA ASN A 119 24.04 0.47 18.71
C ASN A 119 25.21 -0.23 17.98
N GLU A 120 25.08 -1.53 17.70
CA GLU A 120 26.04 -2.31 16.92
C GLU A 120 25.53 -2.48 15.49
N SER A 121 26.41 -2.21 14.54
CA SER A 121 26.23 -2.22 13.09
C SER A 121 26.02 -3.61 12.47
N ALA A 122 25.51 -4.58 13.23
CA ALA A 122 25.21 -5.93 12.76
C ALA A 122 23.69 -6.14 12.63
N GLY A 123 23.18 -5.97 11.41
CA GLY A 123 21.87 -6.47 10.94
C GLY A 123 20.66 -5.59 11.22
N LYS A 124 20.28 -4.73 10.27
CA LYS A 124 18.99 -4.01 10.29
C LYS A 124 17.95 -4.66 9.35
N PRO A 125 17.22 -5.68 9.80
CA PRO A 125 15.80 -5.78 9.49
C PRO A 125 14.99 -6.10 10.76
N PRO A 126 13.91 -5.34 11.02
CA PRO A 126 12.58 -5.40 10.40
C PRO A 126 12.06 -3.97 10.30
N GLN A 127 12.92 -3.11 9.78
CA GLN A 127 12.49 -1.82 9.26
C GLN A 127 11.31 -2.04 8.31
N VAL A 128 11.31 -3.16 7.57
CA VAL A 128 10.27 -3.65 6.65
C VAL A 128 8.88 -3.76 7.25
N MET A 129 8.80 -4.05 8.55
CA MET A 129 7.52 -4.20 9.22
C MET A 129 7.09 -2.82 9.76
N PHE A 130 6.07 -2.25 9.14
CA PHE A 130 5.42 -1.01 9.58
C PHE A 130 3.99 -1.31 9.98
N ILE A 131 3.66 -1.02 11.26
CA ILE A 131 2.30 -1.16 11.79
C ILE A 131 1.55 0.17 11.57
N CYS A 132 1.96 1.21 12.28
CA CYS A 132 1.52 2.59 12.05
C CYS A 132 2.55 3.57 12.64
N ALA A 133 2.36 4.87 12.39
CA ALA A 133 3.28 5.92 12.88
C ALA A 133 3.31 6.07 14.41
N HIS A 134 2.30 5.54 15.11
CA HIS A 134 2.18 5.62 16.57
C HIS A 134 2.88 4.46 17.29
N VAL A 135 3.26 3.40 16.57
CA VAL A 135 4.02 2.29 17.15
C VAL A 135 5.50 2.58 17.01
N GLY A 136 6.12 2.94 18.14
CA GLY A 136 7.55 3.24 18.22
C GLY A 136 8.43 2.00 18.02
N TYR A 137 9.74 2.24 17.86
CA TYR A 137 10.75 1.20 17.63
C TYR A 137 10.74 0.08 18.68
N LEU A 138 10.62 0.42 19.97
CA LEU A 138 10.64 -0.54 21.07
C LEU A 138 9.36 -1.38 21.13
N GLN A 139 8.19 -0.74 21.01
CA GLN A 139 6.92 -1.46 21.01
C GLN A 139 6.80 -2.39 19.79
N LYS A 140 7.26 -1.94 18.63
CA LYS A 140 7.34 -2.79 17.45
C LYS A 140 8.22 -4.02 17.70
N ALA A 141 9.38 -3.83 18.31
CA ALA A 141 10.29 -4.92 18.66
C ALA A 141 9.60 -5.99 19.50
N GLU A 142 8.92 -5.54 20.56
CA GLU A 142 8.19 -6.39 21.48
C GLU A 142 7.14 -7.20 20.75
N LEU A 143 6.28 -6.54 19.95
CA LEU A 143 5.23 -7.20 19.18
C LEU A 143 5.77 -8.27 18.21
N LEU A 144 6.85 -7.98 17.50
CA LEU A 144 7.45 -8.95 16.56
C LEU A 144 8.16 -10.08 17.31
N ASN A 145 8.98 -9.76 18.30
CA ASN A 145 9.77 -10.73 19.04
C ASN A 145 8.90 -11.69 19.84
N THR A 146 7.77 -11.25 20.39
CA THR A 146 6.82 -12.15 21.07
C THR A 146 6.37 -13.30 20.16
N VAL A 147 6.04 -13.00 18.90
CA VAL A 147 5.59 -14.04 17.95
C VAL A 147 6.76 -14.93 17.52
N VAL A 148 7.95 -14.36 17.31
CA VAL A 148 9.14 -15.15 16.95
C VAL A 148 9.60 -16.04 18.10
N PHE A 149 9.55 -15.59 19.35
CA PHE A 149 9.88 -16.42 20.51
C PHE A 149 8.87 -17.55 20.71
N ALA A 150 7.57 -17.27 20.57
CA ALA A 150 6.54 -18.30 20.59
C ALA A 150 6.79 -19.40 19.55
N TYR A 151 7.19 -19.02 18.33
CA TYR A 151 7.64 -19.97 17.30
C TYR A 151 8.85 -20.81 17.76
N LEU A 152 9.88 -20.16 18.30
CA LEU A 152 11.10 -20.83 18.78
C LEU A 152 10.84 -21.79 19.94
N ASP A 153 9.84 -21.51 20.76
CA ASP A 153 9.38 -22.36 21.86
C ASP A 153 8.54 -23.55 21.38
N GLY A 154 8.27 -23.66 20.07
CA GLY A 154 7.58 -24.79 19.43
C GLY A 154 6.07 -24.62 19.29
N GLU A 155 5.54 -23.40 19.41
CA GLU A 155 4.13 -23.14 19.10
C GLU A 155 3.87 -23.39 17.60
N GLU A 156 2.79 -24.11 17.29
CA GLU A 156 2.48 -24.54 15.91
C GLU A 156 2.04 -23.37 15.00
N TYR A 157 1.31 -22.39 15.55
CA TYR A 157 0.77 -21.25 14.80
C TYR A 157 0.89 -19.92 15.58
N PRO A 158 2.13 -19.51 15.90
CA PRO A 158 2.37 -18.34 16.72
C PRO A 158 1.82 -17.09 16.03
N CYS A 159 0.93 -16.40 16.72
CA CYS A 159 0.23 -15.24 16.19
C CYS A 159 -0.05 -14.22 17.30
N SER A 160 0.09 -12.93 16.97
CA SER A 160 -0.30 -11.83 17.85
C SER A 160 -1.17 -10.83 17.09
N THR A 161 -2.15 -10.25 17.78
CA THR A 161 -2.98 -9.18 17.23
C THR A 161 -2.82 -7.92 18.06
N TYR A 162 -2.76 -6.77 17.39
CA TYR A 162 -2.61 -5.48 18.05
C TYR A 162 -3.48 -4.43 17.36
N THR A 163 -4.18 -3.62 18.15
CA THR A 163 -4.96 -2.48 17.67
C THR A 163 -4.37 -1.19 18.24
N CYS A 164 -4.00 -0.27 17.37
CA CYS A 164 -3.47 1.02 17.79
C CYS A 164 -4.58 1.89 18.39
N ASN A 165 -4.44 2.28 19.66
CA ASN A 165 -5.42 3.12 20.36
C ASN A 165 -5.49 4.58 19.85
N GLN A 166 -4.55 5.03 19.02
CA GLN A 166 -4.53 6.39 18.46
C GLN A 166 -5.21 6.46 17.09
N CYS A 167 -4.85 5.55 16.18
CA CYS A 167 -5.31 5.57 14.78
C CYS A 167 -6.18 4.40 14.36
N ASN A 168 -6.57 3.56 15.32
CA ASN A 168 -7.43 2.40 15.10
C ASN A 168 -6.91 1.40 14.06
N THR A 169 -5.60 1.42 13.74
CA THR A 169 -5.00 0.41 12.86
C THR A 169 -5.03 -0.94 13.58
N ASP A 170 -5.74 -1.90 12.99
CA ASP A 170 -5.65 -3.30 13.40
C ASP A 170 -4.45 -3.94 12.73
N SER A 171 -3.82 -4.87 13.44
CA SER A 171 -2.69 -5.63 12.93
C SER A 171 -2.69 -7.06 13.44
N ARG A 172 -2.13 -7.95 12.63
CA ARG A 172 -1.90 -9.35 12.91
C ARG A 172 -0.50 -9.72 12.46
N ILE A 173 0.27 -10.29 13.38
CA ILE A 173 1.65 -10.73 13.16
C ILE A 173 1.65 -12.24 13.32
N GLU A 174 2.25 -12.95 12.38
CA GLU A 174 2.37 -14.40 12.40
C GLU A 174 3.70 -14.85 11.81
N VAL A 175 4.21 -15.99 12.28
CA VAL A 175 5.34 -16.70 11.66
C VAL A 175 4.79 -17.92 10.94
N CYS A 176 5.17 -18.10 9.68
CA CYS A 176 4.73 -19.21 8.86
C CYS A 176 5.93 -19.96 8.30
N GLU A 177 5.85 -21.29 8.35
CA GLU A 177 6.76 -22.16 7.61
C GLU A 177 6.26 -22.33 6.18
N TYR A 178 7.18 -22.29 5.21
CA TYR A 178 6.87 -22.50 3.81
C TYR A 178 7.96 -23.32 3.13
N GLY A 179 7.85 -24.65 3.23
CA GLY A 179 8.93 -25.56 2.84
C GLY A 179 10.08 -25.50 3.84
N SER A 180 11.30 -25.28 3.36
CA SER A 180 12.49 -25.07 4.21
C SER A 180 12.76 -23.60 4.53
N HIS A 181 11.75 -22.74 4.39
CA HIS A 181 11.85 -21.30 4.51
C HIS A 181 10.90 -20.78 5.57
N LEU A 182 11.25 -19.64 6.16
CA LEU A 182 10.44 -18.98 7.16
C LEU A 182 9.95 -17.63 6.66
N ALA A 183 8.71 -17.30 7.00
CA ALA A 183 8.10 -16.03 6.67
C ALA A 183 7.57 -15.37 7.95
N LEU A 184 8.00 -14.15 8.24
CA LEU A 184 7.33 -13.27 9.20
C LEU A 184 6.33 -12.43 8.41
N VAL A 185 5.05 -12.52 8.79
CA VAL A 185 3.94 -11.89 8.10
C VAL A 185 3.31 -10.86 9.03
N LEU A 186 3.20 -9.62 8.55
CA LEU A 186 2.44 -8.56 9.19
C LEU A 186 1.30 -8.17 8.27
N THR A 187 0.07 -8.38 8.72
CA THR A 187 -1.12 -7.86 8.06
C THR A 187 -1.67 -6.68 8.86
N THR A 188 -1.98 -5.56 8.21
CA THR A 188 -2.60 -4.39 8.83
C THR A 188 -3.88 -4.00 8.11
N TRP A 189 -4.84 -3.49 8.87
CA TRP A 189 -6.11 -2.97 8.36
C TRP A 189 -6.32 -1.54 8.85
N ILE A 190 -6.68 -0.65 7.93
CA ILE A 190 -7.01 0.75 8.23
C ILE A 190 -8.30 1.15 7.55
N ASN A 191 -9.06 2.05 8.17
CA ASN A 191 -10.23 2.69 7.57
C ASN A 191 -9.87 4.14 7.22
N LEU A 192 -9.89 4.49 5.94
CA LEU A 192 -9.55 5.82 5.45
C LEU A 192 -10.74 6.79 5.44
N GLY A 193 -11.92 6.34 5.84
CA GLY A 193 -13.14 7.12 5.89
C GLY A 193 -13.88 7.21 4.55
N PRO A 194 -14.94 8.03 4.49
CA PRO A 194 -15.88 8.12 3.36
C PRO A 194 -15.32 8.86 2.13
N GLY A 195 -14.13 9.45 2.21
CA GLY A 195 -13.50 10.11 1.05
C GLY A 195 -14.20 11.39 0.58
N LEU A 196 -15.03 12.01 1.42
CA LEU A 196 -15.76 13.24 1.09
C LEU A 196 -14.85 14.48 1.13
N THR A 197 -13.93 14.54 2.10
CA THR A 197 -13.01 15.66 2.29
C THR A 197 -11.63 15.18 2.77
N PRO A 198 -10.52 15.81 2.33
CA PRO A 198 -9.19 15.54 2.87
C PRO A 198 -9.05 15.98 4.32
N ASP A 199 -10.03 16.73 4.85
CA ASP A 199 -10.07 17.13 6.26
C ASP A 199 -10.60 16.06 7.20
N ASP A 200 -11.04 14.92 6.67
CA ASP A 200 -11.54 13.79 7.44
C ASP A 200 -10.47 13.28 8.43
N PRO A 201 -10.77 13.17 9.74
CA PRO A 201 -9.82 12.69 10.73
C PRO A 201 -9.26 11.28 10.43
N ARG A 202 -10.08 10.38 9.86
CA ARG A 202 -9.68 9.01 9.50
C ARG A 202 -8.67 9.02 8.37
N TRP A 203 -8.81 9.94 7.42
CA TRP A 203 -7.78 10.17 6.41
C TRP A 203 -6.52 10.82 7.00
N LYS A 204 -6.70 11.92 7.72
CA LYS A 204 -5.58 12.77 8.19
C LYS A 204 -4.64 12.04 9.13
N ILE A 205 -5.16 11.23 10.04
CA ILE A 205 -4.33 10.53 11.04
C ILE A 205 -3.36 9.52 10.39
N HIS A 206 -3.66 9.06 9.18
CA HIS A 206 -2.77 8.19 8.41
C HIS A 206 -1.86 8.98 7.45
N SER A 207 -2.10 10.29 7.24
CA SER A 207 -1.25 11.15 6.42
C SER A 207 0.03 11.59 7.15
N CYS A 208 1.15 11.61 6.44
CA CYS A 208 2.47 11.97 7.01
C CYS A 208 2.56 13.39 7.58
N GLU A 209 1.66 14.29 7.16
CA GLU A 209 1.72 15.72 7.47
C GLU A 209 1.06 16.07 8.82
N ASN A 210 0.29 15.16 9.42
CA ASN A 210 -0.65 15.50 10.49
C ASN A 210 -0.44 14.70 11.79
N ARG A 211 0.73 14.87 12.42
CA ARG A 211 1.11 14.21 13.70
C ARG A 211 0.28 14.63 14.93
N GLY A 212 -0.62 15.59 14.81
CA GLY A 212 -1.43 16.12 15.92
C GLY A 212 -2.91 15.73 15.86
N VAL A 213 -3.31 14.87 14.92
CA VAL A 213 -4.71 14.47 14.77
C VAL A 213 -4.99 13.27 15.66
N THR A 214 -6.07 13.37 16.44
CA THR A 214 -6.58 12.28 17.28
C THR A 214 -7.96 11.90 16.77
N LEU A 215 -8.22 10.60 16.64
CA LEU A 215 -9.57 10.12 16.34
C LEU A 215 -10.47 10.24 17.57
N ASP A 216 -11.73 10.61 17.34
CA ASP A 216 -12.76 10.56 18.37
C ASP A 216 -12.88 9.12 18.91
N PRO A 217 -13.14 8.89 20.21
CA PRO A 217 -13.47 7.56 20.72
C PRO A 217 -14.53 6.82 19.91
N ASN A 218 -15.54 7.52 19.39
CA ASN A 218 -16.60 6.93 18.58
C ASN A 218 -16.11 6.51 17.18
N ASP A 219 -15.08 7.17 16.65
CA ASP A 219 -14.44 6.76 15.38
C ASP A 219 -13.53 5.53 15.53
N ARG A 220 -13.32 5.07 16.77
CA ARG A 220 -12.46 3.93 17.13
C ARG A 220 -13.24 2.69 17.57
N THR A 221 -14.57 2.73 17.56
CA THR A 221 -15.39 1.59 18.04
C THR A 221 -15.40 0.42 17.09
N ASP A 222 -15.28 0.69 15.79
CA ASP A 222 -15.34 -0.33 14.75
C ASP A 222 -13.94 -0.81 14.41
N SER A 223 -13.70 -2.12 14.50
CA SER A 223 -12.45 -2.75 14.08
C SER A 223 -12.33 -2.73 12.55
N PRO A 224 -11.35 -2.03 11.94
CA PRO A 224 -11.18 -2.03 10.49
C PRO A 224 -10.94 -3.43 9.93
N ARG A 225 -10.34 -4.34 10.71
CA ARG A 225 -10.21 -5.75 10.33
C ARG A 225 -11.56 -6.41 10.17
N VAL A 226 -12.45 -6.29 11.17
CA VAL A 226 -13.79 -6.91 11.10
C VAL A 226 -14.57 -6.34 9.92
N SER A 227 -14.57 -5.01 9.75
CA SER A 227 -15.27 -4.37 8.64
C SER A 227 -14.74 -4.84 7.27
N PHE A 228 -13.41 -4.93 7.12
CA PHE A 228 -12.80 -5.40 5.86
C PHE A 228 -13.09 -6.88 5.59
N GLU A 229 -12.86 -7.76 6.57
CA GLU A 229 -13.00 -9.21 6.36
C GLU A 229 -14.47 -9.64 6.18
N ASN A 230 -15.43 -8.91 6.76
CA ASN A 230 -16.86 -9.13 6.49
C ASN A 230 -17.25 -8.70 5.07
N ALA A 231 -16.65 -7.63 4.55
CA ALA A 231 -16.93 -7.13 3.20
C ALA A 231 -16.14 -7.87 2.10
N SER A 232 -15.01 -8.50 2.45
CA SER A 232 -14.09 -9.09 1.49
C SER A 232 -14.55 -10.49 1.05
N PRO A 233 -14.70 -10.76 -0.26
CA PRO A 233 -14.88 -12.11 -0.76
C PRO A 233 -13.59 -12.95 -0.68
N ARG A 234 -12.44 -12.30 -0.44
CA ARG A 234 -11.11 -12.93 -0.40
C ARG A 234 -10.64 -13.12 1.03
N LEU A 235 -10.59 -14.38 1.44
CA LEU A 235 -10.05 -14.80 2.73
C LEU A 235 -8.59 -14.40 2.91
N LEU A 236 -8.21 -14.01 4.13
CA LEU A 236 -6.83 -13.69 4.50
C LEU A 236 -5.83 -14.80 4.13
N GLY A 237 -6.19 -16.07 4.37
CA GLY A 237 -5.34 -17.21 4.03
C GLY A 237 -5.04 -17.31 2.52
N ALA A 238 -6.02 -16.98 1.67
CA ALA A 238 -5.82 -17.01 0.21
C ALA A 238 -4.85 -15.90 -0.25
N LEU A 239 -4.91 -14.71 0.38
CA LEU A 239 -3.94 -13.64 0.13
C LEU A 239 -2.52 -14.10 0.50
N LEU A 240 -2.36 -14.67 1.69
CA LEU A 240 -1.07 -15.17 2.17
C LEU A 240 -0.50 -16.26 1.24
N SER A 241 -1.30 -17.27 0.88
CA SER A 241 -0.87 -18.33 -0.04
C SER A 241 -0.44 -17.78 -1.40
N ARG A 242 -1.18 -16.82 -1.95
CA ARG A 242 -0.80 -16.14 -3.20
C ARG A 242 0.53 -15.43 -3.06
N ASN A 243 0.71 -14.65 -1.99
CA ASN A 243 1.92 -13.89 -1.76
C ASN A 243 3.16 -14.79 -1.58
N LEU A 244 3.03 -15.85 -0.78
CA LEU A 244 4.10 -16.85 -0.62
C LEU A 244 4.44 -17.55 -1.94
N SER A 245 3.44 -17.81 -2.80
CA SER A 245 3.69 -18.41 -4.12
C SER A 245 4.57 -17.58 -5.03
N TYR A 246 4.54 -16.24 -4.92
CA TYR A 246 5.45 -15.36 -5.67
C TYR A 246 6.89 -15.47 -5.16
N LEU A 247 7.06 -15.66 -3.85
CA LEU A 247 8.37 -15.74 -3.20
C LEU A 247 9.04 -17.09 -3.40
N LYS A 248 8.24 -18.17 -3.45
CA LYS A 248 8.69 -19.52 -3.78
C LYS A 248 9.49 -19.53 -5.07
N ASP A 249 10.66 -20.16 -5.07
CA ASP A 249 11.52 -20.33 -6.26
C ASP A 249 11.74 -19.03 -7.04
N GLN A 250 11.64 -17.89 -6.36
CA GLN A 250 11.71 -16.54 -6.94
C GLN A 250 10.74 -16.33 -8.12
N GLN A 251 9.54 -16.91 -8.08
CA GLN A 251 8.53 -16.82 -9.15
C GLN A 251 8.18 -15.38 -9.53
N TYR A 252 8.29 -14.43 -8.59
CA TYR A 252 8.14 -13.00 -8.87
C TYR A 252 9.03 -12.54 -10.04
N ARG A 253 10.24 -13.09 -10.23
CA ARG A 253 11.13 -12.72 -11.35
C ARG A 253 10.56 -13.08 -12.71
N LYS A 254 9.65 -14.05 -12.78
CA LYS A 254 9.01 -14.53 -14.02
C LYS A 254 7.71 -13.79 -14.32
N VAL A 255 6.93 -13.47 -13.29
CA VAL A 255 5.56 -12.95 -13.44
C VAL A 255 5.43 -11.45 -13.17
N MET A 256 6.40 -10.82 -12.51
CA MET A 256 6.38 -9.40 -12.16
C MET A 256 7.37 -8.61 -13.03
N ARG A 257 7.12 -7.31 -13.17
CA ARG A 257 7.99 -6.41 -13.93
C ARG A 257 9.06 -5.82 -13.01
N PRO A 258 10.35 -5.87 -13.39
CA PRO A 258 11.40 -5.20 -12.64
C PRO A 258 11.26 -3.67 -12.83
N LEU A 259 11.43 -2.91 -11.75
CA LEU A 259 11.50 -1.45 -11.82
C LEU A 259 12.95 -1.03 -12.11
N SER A 260 13.36 -1.14 -13.37
CA SER A 260 14.77 -1.00 -13.79
C SER A 260 15.24 0.43 -14.08
N GLN A 261 14.34 1.42 -14.10
CA GLN A 261 14.66 2.68 -14.78
C GLN A 261 15.32 3.77 -13.93
N HIS A 262 15.22 3.76 -12.59
CA HIS A 262 15.67 4.91 -11.77
C HIS A 262 16.68 4.59 -10.66
N PHE A 263 16.84 3.31 -10.30
CA PHE A 263 17.78 2.90 -9.26
C PHE A 263 18.47 1.61 -9.67
N GLN A 264 19.63 1.74 -10.33
CA GLN A 264 20.48 0.58 -10.61
C GLN A 264 20.78 -0.14 -9.30
N GLY A 265 20.39 -1.42 -9.20
CA GLY A 265 20.74 -2.30 -8.08
C GLY A 265 19.69 -2.52 -6.98
N GLN A 266 18.50 -1.90 -7.01
CA GLN A 266 17.55 -2.00 -5.89
C GLN A 266 16.64 -3.24 -5.83
N GLY A 267 16.81 -4.22 -6.74
CA GLY A 267 16.09 -5.49 -6.69
C GLY A 267 14.60 -5.33 -6.41
N LEU A 268 13.88 -4.55 -7.22
CA LEU A 268 12.46 -4.29 -7.03
C LEU A 268 11.64 -4.80 -8.21
N TRP A 269 10.56 -5.51 -7.91
CA TRP A 269 9.58 -6.03 -8.85
C TRP A 269 8.18 -5.63 -8.41
N TYR A 270 7.28 -5.40 -9.36
CA TYR A 270 5.86 -5.17 -9.08
C TYR A 270 4.98 -5.99 -10.01
N LEU A 271 3.85 -6.45 -9.48
CA LEU A 271 2.83 -7.09 -10.28
C LEU A 271 2.09 -5.98 -11.05
N PRO A 272 2.16 -5.95 -12.40
CA PRO A 272 1.42 -4.96 -13.16
C PRO A 272 -0.07 -5.17 -12.91
N SER A 273 -0.79 -4.09 -12.61
CA SER A 273 -2.24 -4.09 -12.68
C SER A 273 -2.61 -4.53 -14.10
N LEU A 274 -3.43 -5.57 -14.24
CA LEU A 274 -4.04 -5.85 -15.54
C LEU A 274 -4.73 -4.54 -15.96
N PRO A 275 -4.52 -4.05 -17.19
CA PRO A 275 -5.34 -2.96 -17.68
C PRO A 275 -6.79 -3.44 -17.57
N SER A 276 -7.54 -2.84 -16.65
CA SER A 276 -8.99 -2.90 -16.76
C SER A 276 -9.29 -2.35 -18.15
N GLU A 277 -9.86 -3.18 -19.01
CA GLU A 277 -10.13 -2.86 -20.42
C GLU A 277 -11.04 -1.62 -20.58
N ASN A 278 -11.49 -1.00 -19.48
CA ASN A 278 -12.44 0.11 -19.46
C ASN A 278 -11.93 1.39 -18.72
N ILE A 279 -10.66 1.52 -18.35
CA ILE A 279 -10.19 2.77 -17.68
C ILE A 279 -10.00 3.94 -18.65
N LEU A 280 -9.83 3.67 -19.95
CA LEU A 280 -9.48 4.69 -20.95
C LEU A 280 -10.68 5.27 -21.72
N GLU A 281 -11.83 4.59 -21.73
CA GLU A 281 -13.03 5.08 -22.40
C GLU A 281 -14.00 5.65 -21.35
N GLU A 282 -14.06 6.99 -21.31
CA GLU A 282 -15.15 7.77 -20.71
C GLU A 282 -15.28 7.78 -19.17
N ILE A 283 -14.32 8.42 -18.49
CA ILE A 283 -14.70 9.27 -17.33
C ILE A 283 -15.35 10.54 -17.89
N THR A 284 -16.58 10.44 -18.37
CA THR A 284 -17.41 11.60 -18.70
C THR A 284 -18.16 12.01 -17.44
N CYS A 285 -17.76 13.12 -16.81
CA CYS A 285 -18.60 13.80 -15.85
C CYS A 285 -19.83 14.35 -16.59
N PRO A 286 -21.07 13.98 -16.25
CA PRO A 286 -22.26 14.68 -16.71
C PRO A 286 -22.41 15.97 -15.87
N CYS A 287 -21.49 16.91 -16.05
CA CYS A 287 -21.72 18.29 -15.62
C CYS A 287 -22.35 19.03 -16.81
N PRO A 288 -23.40 19.83 -16.61
CA PRO A 288 -23.92 20.71 -17.65
C PRO A 288 -22.78 21.56 -18.20
N GLU A 289 -22.63 21.55 -19.52
CA GLU A 289 -21.60 22.25 -20.25
C GLU A 289 -21.60 23.73 -19.88
N ASP A 290 -20.57 24.19 -19.16
CA ASP A 290 -20.02 25.52 -19.37
C ASP A 290 -18.61 25.66 -18.78
N LEU A 291 -17.69 25.98 -19.70
CA LEU A 291 -16.43 26.71 -19.56
C LEU A 291 -15.31 26.12 -18.67
N LEU A 292 -14.25 25.70 -19.39
CA LEU A 292 -12.83 25.58 -19.04
C LEU A 292 -12.26 24.19 -18.67
N SER A 293 -11.71 23.59 -19.73
CA SER A 293 -10.48 22.78 -19.78
C SER A 293 -10.63 21.25 -19.74
N ARG A 294 -10.75 20.66 -20.94
CA ARG A 294 -10.36 19.27 -21.24
C ARG A 294 -8.87 18.98 -20.95
N ALA A 295 -8.06 19.99 -20.63
CA ALA A 295 -6.63 19.87 -20.34
C ALA A 295 -6.31 19.23 -18.97
N GLY A 296 -7.24 19.28 -17.99
CA GLY A 296 -7.02 18.71 -16.66
C GLY A 296 -7.19 17.18 -16.56
N CYS A 297 -7.86 16.54 -17.53
CA CYS A 297 -8.10 15.09 -17.51
C CYS A 297 -6.89 14.28 -18.01
N TRP A 298 -6.07 14.84 -18.91
CA TRP A 298 -4.91 14.11 -19.45
C TRP A 298 -3.75 14.01 -18.44
N SER A 299 -3.65 14.94 -17.49
CA SER A 299 -2.67 14.89 -16.40
C SER A 299 -3.00 13.83 -15.33
N LEU A 300 -4.27 13.40 -15.18
CA LEU A 300 -4.65 12.30 -14.28
C LEU A 300 -4.10 10.94 -14.74
N LEU A 301 -3.97 10.71 -16.05
CA LEU A 301 -3.54 9.45 -16.65
C LEU A 301 -2.04 9.14 -16.42
N LEU A 302 -1.22 10.17 -16.24
CA LEU A 302 0.22 10.03 -15.99
C LEU A 302 0.58 9.61 -14.55
N TRP A 303 -0.38 9.65 -13.62
CA TRP A 303 -0.15 9.30 -12.20
C TRP A 303 -0.69 7.93 -11.79
N LEU A 304 -1.51 7.29 -12.64
CA LEU A 304 -2.01 5.93 -12.45
C LEU A 304 -1.07 4.84 -13.01
N LEU A 305 -0.04 5.24 -13.75
CA LEU A 305 1.04 4.38 -14.24
C LEU A 305 2.37 4.88 -13.70
N PRO A 306 3.38 4.01 -13.47
CA PRO A 306 4.76 4.45 -13.31
C PRO A 306 5.13 5.31 -14.52
N SER A 307 5.51 6.56 -14.27
CA SER A 307 5.79 7.57 -15.30
C SER A 307 6.73 7.03 -16.37
N SER A 308 6.20 6.80 -17.57
CA SER A 308 6.96 6.56 -18.79
C SER A 308 6.70 7.72 -19.75
N THR A 309 7.65 8.66 -19.81
CA THR A 309 7.66 9.67 -20.87
C THR A 309 8.29 9.06 -22.12
N PRO A 310 7.60 9.08 -23.29
CA PRO A 310 8.24 8.70 -24.54
C PRO A 310 9.23 9.79 -24.94
N ARG A 311 10.51 9.44 -25.09
CA ARG A 311 11.48 10.31 -25.77
C ARG A 311 11.13 10.33 -27.26
N LEU A 312 10.81 11.52 -27.78
CA LEU A 312 10.76 11.79 -29.21
C LEU A 312 12.11 11.40 -29.84
N PRO A 313 12.12 10.77 -31.04
CA PRO A 313 13.36 10.41 -31.71
C PRO A 313 14.16 11.68 -32.04
N SER A 314 15.45 11.66 -31.67
CA SER A 314 16.37 12.73 -32.04
C SER A 314 16.43 12.84 -33.56
N ARG A 315 16.11 14.03 -34.09
CA ARG A 315 16.39 14.39 -35.48
C ARG A 315 17.89 14.19 -35.72
N ARG A 316 18.26 13.14 -36.45
CA ARG A 316 19.57 13.03 -37.09
C ARG A 316 19.72 14.24 -38.03
N ARG A 317 20.72 15.09 -37.78
CA ARG A 317 21.21 16.00 -38.81
C ARG A 317 21.98 15.17 -39.82
N LEU A 318 21.59 15.30 -41.09
CA LEU A 318 22.40 14.86 -42.23
C LEU A 318 23.70 15.68 -42.26
N PRO A 319 24.81 15.12 -42.74
CA PRO A 319 26.04 15.88 -42.97
C PRO A 319 25.86 16.77 -44.20
N GLU A 320 26.03 18.08 -44.01
CA GLU A 320 26.28 19.00 -45.12
C GLU A 320 27.70 18.74 -45.64
N THR A 321 27.78 18.04 -46.77
CA THR A 321 28.85 18.26 -47.75
C THR A 321 28.62 19.63 -48.39
N PHE A 322 29.65 20.46 -48.49
CA PHE A 322 30.22 20.95 -49.77
C PHE A 322 31.32 21.99 -49.54
N THR A 323 32.39 21.80 -50.33
CA THR A 323 33.47 22.72 -50.76
C THR A 323 34.36 23.36 -49.71
#